data_AF-A0A7T5UQE9-F1
#
_entry.id   AF-A0A7T5UQE9-F1
#
_cell.length_a   1.000
_cell.length_b   1.000
_cell.length_c   1.000
_cell.angle_alpha   90.00
_cell.angle_beta   90.00
_cell.angle_gamma   90.00
#
_symmetry.space_group_name_H-M   'P 1'
#
loop_
_entity.id
_entity.type
_entity.pdbx_description
1 polymer ?
#
loop_
_entity_poly.entity_id
_entity_poly.type
_entity_poly.pdbx_seq_one_letter_code
_entity_poly.pdbx_strand_id
1 'polypeptide(L)'
;MEQHPVPRQITTFEFKLIGFMTLKQFLYFLVFGPVGFIIWMIFPIPYLNIILGVIFVLFGAALALVPINDRPLDVWIKNLIKRLTSPTQYVYHKHNQPLYFLQNLYFVSDPHKIISHIESKEKLAAYLVSSTPQQASNDNKQQVQTLLQTATNQLQNSSGSRVVGSESTQNSQPTTHNSQPRTDNPVVAQAASTINATPLSVPAVSSSQPKQPFFIGLVKNNKKIPLPGILIYVKGGSNETLRLLKTNPHGVFATYNNLPEGEYLFELKDPKGGYFFDTMKLKVEENNPNPFEFYSKEML
;
A
#
# COMPACT_ATOMS: atom_id res chain seq x y z
N MET A 1 -20.64 -27.27 6.28
CA MET A 1 -19.53 -26.31 6.10
C MET A 1 -18.47 -26.69 7.12
N GLU A 2 -17.41 -27.38 6.70
CA GLU A 2 -16.33 -27.68 7.64
C GLU A 2 -15.52 -26.42 7.89
N GLN A 3 -15.47 -26.01 9.16
CA GLN A 3 -14.82 -24.78 9.55
C GLN A 3 -13.33 -25.03 9.70
N HIS A 4 -12.55 -24.60 8.69
CA HIS A 4 -11.10 -24.68 8.77
C HIS A 4 -10.56 -23.82 9.93
N PRO A 5 -9.62 -24.33 10.74
CA PRO A 5 -9.04 -23.58 11.84
C PRO A 5 -8.31 -22.34 11.32
N VAL A 6 -8.62 -21.18 11.88
CA VAL A 6 -7.87 -19.95 11.61
C VAL A 6 -6.50 -20.04 12.30
N PRO A 7 -5.38 -19.76 11.60
CA PRO A 7 -4.05 -19.80 12.20
C PRO A 7 -3.97 -18.83 13.38
N ARG A 8 -3.61 -19.37 14.55
CA ARG A 8 -3.42 -18.59 15.78
C ARG A 8 -2.03 -17.96 15.77
N GLN A 9 -1.93 -16.73 16.27
CA GLN A 9 -0.65 -16.04 16.41
C GLN A 9 0.19 -16.73 17.49
N ILE A 10 1.34 -17.29 17.11
CA ILE A 10 2.30 -17.96 18.00
C ILE A 10 3.30 -17.00 18.66
N THR A 11 3.24 -15.70 18.37
CA THR A 11 4.25 -14.72 18.80
C THR A 11 3.94 -14.06 20.14
N THR A 12 2.76 -14.31 20.74
CA THR A 12 2.36 -13.71 22.02
C THR A 12 2.80 -14.58 23.20
N PHE A 13 4.11 -14.72 23.40
CA PHE A 13 4.64 -15.33 24.63
C PHE A 13 4.70 -14.28 25.73
N GLU A 14 3.93 -14.47 26.81
CA GLU A 14 4.10 -13.68 28.03
C GLU A 14 5.28 -14.21 28.85
N PHE A 15 6.20 -13.33 29.22
CA PHE A 15 7.35 -13.69 30.03
C PHE A 15 6.90 -14.12 31.44
N LYS A 16 7.21 -15.38 31.78
CA LYS A 16 7.02 -15.95 33.12
C LYS A 16 8.26 -15.59 33.95
N LEU A 17 8.10 -14.72 34.96
CA LEU A 17 9.20 -14.23 35.78
C LEU A 17 9.46 -15.13 37.00
N ILE A 18 8.38 -15.59 37.66
CA ILE A 18 8.46 -16.43 38.86
C ILE A 18 7.73 -17.75 38.56
N GLY A 19 8.49 -18.85 38.41
CA GLY A 19 7.94 -20.17 38.10
C GLY A 19 7.05 -20.17 36.85
N PHE A 20 5.75 -20.46 37.04
CA PHE A 20 4.76 -20.50 35.97
C PHE A 20 3.98 -19.17 35.77
N MET A 21 4.24 -18.14 36.59
CA MET A 21 3.48 -16.89 36.61
C MET A 21 4.18 -15.74 35.88
N THR A 22 3.39 -14.90 35.23
CA THR A 22 3.88 -13.67 34.60
C THR A 22 4.14 -12.57 35.63
N LEU A 23 4.94 -11.56 35.27
CA LEU A 23 5.23 -10.44 36.18
C LEU A 23 3.93 -9.75 36.68
N LYS A 24 2.91 -9.65 35.82
CA LYS A 24 1.61 -9.07 36.18
C LYS A 24 0.86 -9.94 37.19
N GLN A 25 0.86 -11.25 36.99
CA GLN A 25 0.22 -12.21 37.91
C GLN A 25 0.87 -12.17 39.29
N PHE A 26 2.20 -12.11 39.35
CA PHE A 26 2.93 -11.93 40.60
C PHE A 26 2.57 -10.62 41.31
N LEU A 27 2.45 -9.52 40.55
CA LEU A 27 2.09 -8.22 41.12
C LEU A 27 0.68 -8.24 41.75
N TYR A 28 -0.28 -9.00 41.22
CA TYR A 28 -1.58 -9.16 41.86
C TYR A 28 -1.46 -9.79 43.25
N PHE A 29 -0.68 -10.86 43.42
CA PHE A 29 -0.45 -11.44 44.75
C PHE A 29 0.24 -10.44 45.70
N LEU A 30 1.20 -9.67 45.19
CA LEU A 30 1.95 -8.69 45.97
C LEU A 30 1.06 -7.52 46.44
N VAL A 31 0.02 -7.16 45.70
CA VAL A 31 -0.93 -6.10 46.09
C VAL A 31 -2.05 -6.66 46.97
N PHE A 32 -2.73 -7.72 46.53
CA PHE A 32 -3.92 -8.24 47.21
C PHE A 32 -3.60 -8.99 48.51
N GLY A 33 -2.40 -9.57 48.66
CA GLY A 33 -1.95 -10.21 49.88
C GLY A 33 -1.86 -9.22 51.07
N PRO A 34 -1.02 -8.19 50.99
CA PRO A 34 -0.91 -7.16 52.02
C PRO A 34 -2.23 -6.40 52.24
N VAL A 35 -2.98 -6.10 51.18
CA VAL A 35 -4.30 -5.45 51.33
C VAL A 35 -5.27 -6.34 52.12
N GLY A 36 -5.32 -7.65 51.84
CA GLY A 36 -6.12 -8.60 52.63
C GLY A 36 -5.70 -8.66 54.10
N PHE A 37 -4.38 -8.60 54.38
CA PHE A 37 -3.84 -8.54 55.73
C PHE A 37 -4.21 -7.23 56.46
N ILE A 38 -4.13 -6.09 55.76
CA ILE A 38 -4.52 -4.78 56.31
C ILE A 38 -6.03 -4.76 56.61
N ILE A 39 -6.86 -5.33 55.73
CA ILE A 39 -8.31 -5.47 55.95
C ILE A 39 -8.57 -6.29 57.21
N TRP A 40 -7.86 -7.41 57.39
CA TRP A 40 -7.98 -8.21 58.60
C TRP A 40 -7.59 -7.42 59.87
N MET A 41 -6.62 -6.50 59.77
CA MET A 41 -6.13 -5.66 60.86
C MET A 41 -7.05 -4.46 61.19
N ILE A 42 -7.65 -3.80 60.19
CA ILE A 42 -8.41 -2.55 60.37
C ILE A 42 -9.85 -2.78 60.87
N PHE A 43 -10.46 -3.92 60.54
CA PHE A 43 -11.85 -4.21 60.90
C PHE A 43 -11.94 -4.92 62.26
N PRO A 44 -12.54 -4.30 63.30
CA PRO A 44 -12.57 -4.85 64.65
C PRO A 44 -13.70 -5.88 64.90
N ILE A 45 -14.50 -6.20 63.89
CA ILE A 45 -15.64 -7.14 64.01
C ILE A 45 -15.13 -8.57 63.79
N PRO A 46 -15.23 -9.47 64.79
CA PRO A 46 -14.77 -10.85 64.66
C PRO A 46 -15.56 -11.60 63.57
N TYR A 47 -14.92 -12.57 62.92
CA TYR A 47 -15.39 -13.33 61.75
C TYR A 47 -15.52 -12.51 60.47
N LEU A 48 -16.09 -11.29 60.51
CA LEU A 48 -16.23 -10.44 59.34
C LEU A 48 -14.88 -10.01 58.76
N ASN A 49 -13.92 -9.67 59.64
CA ASN A 49 -12.56 -9.30 59.23
C ASN A 49 -11.81 -10.46 58.54
N ILE A 50 -12.00 -11.70 59.01
CA ILE A 50 -11.40 -12.90 58.43
C ILE A 50 -12.04 -13.21 57.07
N ILE A 51 -13.37 -13.19 56.98
CA ILE A 51 -14.09 -13.44 55.72
C ILE A 51 -13.69 -12.40 54.67
N LEU A 52 -13.64 -11.12 55.04
CA LEU A 52 -13.32 -10.04 54.12
C LEU A 52 -11.83 -10.02 53.73
N GLY A 53 -10.93 -10.42 54.63
CA GLY A 53 -9.51 -10.61 54.31
C GLY A 53 -9.33 -11.76 53.31
N VAL A 54 -9.95 -12.91 53.57
CA VAL A 54 -9.85 -14.12 52.72
C VAL A 54 -10.44 -13.87 51.34
N ILE A 55 -11.60 -13.21 51.22
CA ILE A 55 -12.23 -12.94 49.93
C ILE A 55 -11.35 -12.02 49.05
N PHE A 56 -10.67 -11.04 49.66
CA PHE A 56 -9.76 -10.15 48.92
C PHE A 56 -8.51 -10.88 48.41
N VAL A 57 -7.93 -11.76 49.23
CA VAL A 57 -6.79 -12.58 48.82
C VAL A 57 -7.20 -13.56 47.72
N LEU A 58 -8.35 -14.22 47.87
CA LEU A 58 -8.90 -15.15 46.88
C LEU A 58 -9.22 -14.43 45.56
N PHE A 59 -9.74 -13.21 45.63
CA PHE A 59 -9.98 -12.38 44.45
C PHE A 59 -8.68 -12.04 43.70
N GLY A 60 -7.61 -11.69 44.42
CA GLY A 60 -6.28 -11.51 43.83
C GLY A 60 -5.74 -12.78 43.16
N ALA A 61 -5.94 -13.94 43.80
CA ALA A 61 -5.56 -15.23 43.23
C ALA A 61 -6.38 -15.57 41.97
N ALA A 62 -7.68 -15.27 41.96
CA ALA A 62 -8.55 -15.48 40.82
C ALA A 62 -8.11 -14.62 39.62
N LEU A 63 -7.77 -13.35 39.84
CA LEU A 63 -7.22 -12.45 38.81
C LEU A 63 -5.92 -12.98 38.20
N ALA A 64 -5.07 -13.62 39.00
CA ALA A 64 -3.79 -14.13 38.56
C ALA A 64 -3.87 -15.49 37.85
N LEU A 65 -4.72 -16.40 38.32
CA LEU A 65 -4.68 -17.83 37.96
C LEU A 65 -5.83 -18.31 37.08
N VAL A 66 -6.95 -17.58 36.99
CA VAL A 66 -8.14 -18.05 36.28
C VAL A 66 -8.24 -17.40 34.89
N PRO A 67 -7.89 -18.11 33.80
CA PRO A 67 -8.20 -17.63 32.46
C PRO A 67 -9.66 -17.93 32.10
N ILE A 68 -10.29 -17.02 31.35
CA ILE A 68 -11.63 -17.17 30.78
C ILE A 68 -11.52 -17.05 29.26
N ASN A 69 -11.89 -18.11 28.53
CA ASN A 69 -11.81 -18.17 27.06
C ASN A 69 -10.41 -17.79 26.53
N ASP A 70 -9.36 -18.42 27.08
CA ASP A 70 -7.95 -18.15 26.74
C ASP A 70 -7.48 -16.70 26.99
N ARG A 71 -8.20 -15.93 27.82
CA ARG A 71 -7.85 -14.56 28.20
C ARG A 71 -7.70 -14.44 29.71
N PRO A 72 -6.76 -13.61 30.20
CA PRO A 72 -6.65 -13.37 31.63
C PRO A 72 -7.87 -12.60 32.15
N LEU A 73 -8.26 -12.89 33.39
CA LEU A 73 -9.51 -12.42 34.00
C LEU A 73 -9.57 -10.89 34.13
N ASP A 74 -8.43 -10.22 34.29
CA ASP A 74 -8.32 -8.77 34.33
C ASP A 74 -8.80 -8.12 33.02
N VAL A 75 -8.34 -8.63 31.87
CA VAL A 75 -8.75 -8.15 30.54
C VAL A 75 -10.22 -8.46 30.31
N TRP A 76 -10.67 -9.62 30.77
CA TRP A 76 -12.07 -10.00 30.68
C TRP A 76 -12.97 -9.03 31.47
N ILE A 77 -12.64 -8.72 32.73
CA ILE A 77 -13.39 -7.75 33.55
C ILE A 77 -13.33 -6.34 32.99
N LYS A 78 -12.17 -5.89 32.50
CA LYS A 78 -12.04 -4.56 31.86
C LYS A 78 -12.97 -4.45 30.66
N ASN A 79 -13.02 -5.49 29.83
CA ASN A 79 -13.91 -5.53 28.67
C ASN A 79 -15.38 -5.64 29.08
N LEU A 80 -15.69 -6.39 30.14
CA LEU A 80 -17.03 -6.51 30.69
C LEU A 80 -17.54 -5.15 31.18
N ILE A 81 -16.76 -4.43 32.00
CA ILE A 81 -17.11 -3.10 32.51
C ILE A 81 -17.27 -2.14 31.33
N LYS A 82 -16.32 -2.13 30.38
CA LYS A 82 -16.42 -1.30 29.17
C LYS A 82 -17.68 -1.60 28.37
N ARG A 83 -18.10 -2.86 28.31
CA ARG A 83 -19.30 -3.27 27.59
C ARG A 83 -20.58 -2.87 28.31
N LEU A 84 -20.62 -3.02 29.64
CA LEU A 84 -21.76 -2.62 30.48
C LEU A 84 -21.99 -1.11 30.46
N THR A 85 -20.91 -0.32 30.36
CA THR A 85 -20.99 1.16 30.33
C THR A 85 -21.03 1.74 28.92
N SER A 86 -20.69 0.96 27.88
CA SER A 86 -20.75 1.45 26.51
C SER A 86 -22.19 1.54 25.99
N PRO A 87 -22.52 2.57 25.18
CA PRO A 87 -23.80 2.63 24.50
C PRO A 87 -23.97 1.42 23.57
N THR A 88 -25.18 0.86 23.53
CA THR A 88 -25.54 -0.28 22.68
C THR A 88 -25.73 0.11 21.22
N GLN A 89 -25.95 1.39 20.95
CA GLN A 89 -26.07 1.93 19.60
C GLN A 89 -24.73 2.50 19.13
N TYR A 90 -24.21 1.93 18.05
CA TYR A 90 -23.05 2.45 17.34
C TYR A 90 -23.52 3.10 16.04
N VAL A 91 -23.22 4.38 15.86
CA VAL A 91 -23.41 5.05 14.57
C VAL A 91 -22.10 4.94 13.79
N TYR A 92 -22.18 4.39 12.57
CA TYR A 92 -21.03 4.31 11.69
C TYR A 92 -20.63 5.72 11.23
N HIS A 93 -19.42 6.13 11.64
CA HIS A 93 -18.78 7.33 11.14
C HIS A 93 -17.66 6.94 10.20
N LYS A 94 -17.80 7.27 8.92
CA LYS A 94 -16.80 6.98 7.90
C LYS A 94 -15.60 7.92 8.07
N HIS A 95 -14.65 7.54 8.90
CA HIS A 95 -13.37 8.24 9.06
C HIS A 95 -12.33 7.71 8.09
N ASN A 96 -12.65 7.73 6.81
CA ASN A 96 -11.71 7.36 5.76
C ASN A 96 -11.15 8.69 5.24
N GLN A 97 -9.89 8.98 5.54
CA GLN A 97 -9.21 10.07 4.85
C GLN A 97 -9.33 9.79 3.34
N PRO A 98 -9.77 10.75 2.52
CA PRO A 98 -9.81 10.56 1.08
C PRO A 98 -8.40 10.15 0.62
N LEU A 99 -8.32 9.29 -0.40
CA LEU A 99 -7.03 8.88 -0.94
C LEU A 99 -6.22 10.14 -1.31
N TYR A 100 -4.90 10.14 -1.05
CA TYR A 100 -4.05 11.34 -1.17
C TYR A 100 -4.14 12.04 -2.54
N PHE A 101 -4.46 11.30 -3.60
CA PHE A 101 -4.65 11.84 -4.95
C PHE A 101 -5.98 12.57 -5.15
N LEU A 102 -6.96 12.37 -4.28
CA LEU A 102 -8.22 13.12 -4.24
C LEU A 102 -8.11 14.41 -3.42
N GLN A 103 -7.10 14.52 -2.55
CA GLN A 103 -6.89 15.69 -1.70
C GLN A 103 -6.26 16.85 -2.46
N ASN A 104 -5.41 16.52 -3.44
CA ASN A 104 -4.68 17.49 -4.27
C ASN A 104 -5.14 17.40 -5.72
N LEU A 105 -6.47 17.45 -5.93
CA LEU A 105 -7.02 17.68 -7.27
C LEU A 105 -6.66 19.10 -7.68
N TYR A 106 -5.50 19.27 -8.30
CA TYR A 106 -5.26 20.46 -9.09
C TYR A 106 -6.22 20.39 -10.27
N PHE A 107 -7.24 21.23 -10.27
CA PHE A 107 -7.86 21.61 -11.53
C PHE A 107 -6.79 22.43 -12.26
N VAL A 108 -5.89 21.76 -12.97
CA VAL A 108 -5.12 22.42 -14.02
C VAL A 108 -6.18 22.79 -15.05
N SER A 109 -6.70 24.01 -14.91
CA SER A 109 -7.31 24.78 -15.97
C SER A 109 -6.21 25.04 -16.98
N ASP A 110 -5.75 23.96 -17.64
CA ASP A 110 -4.75 24.06 -18.70
C ASP A 110 -5.38 24.97 -19.75
N PRO A 111 -4.87 26.19 -19.96
CA PRO A 111 -5.41 27.09 -20.96
C PRO A 111 -5.48 26.38 -22.31
N HIS A 112 -4.53 25.48 -22.58
CA HIS A 112 -4.45 24.69 -23.80
C HIS A 112 -5.56 23.64 -23.97
N LYS A 113 -6.07 23.04 -22.88
CA LYS A 113 -7.20 22.09 -22.96
C LYS A 113 -8.53 22.82 -23.19
N ILE A 114 -8.64 24.03 -22.64
CA ILE A 114 -9.78 24.92 -22.91
C ILE A 114 -9.69 25.44 -24.35
N ILE A 115 -8.51 25.87 -24.80
CA ILE A 115 -8.26 26.34 -26.17
C ILE A 115 -8.52 25.24 -27.20
N SER A 116 -8.07 24.00 -26.99
CA SER A 116 -8.34 22.91 -27.95
C SER A 116 -9.82 22.56 -28.04
N HIS A 117 -10.56 22.66 -26.93
CA HIS A 117 -12.01 22.50 -26.93
C HIS A 117 -12.74 23.68 -27.62
N ILE A 118 -12.23 24.90 -27.49
CA ILE A 118 -12.74 26.07 -28.22
C ILE A 118 -12.44 25.95 -29.72
N GLU A 119 -11.21 25.62 -30.09
CA GLU A 119 -10.75 25.46 -31.48
C GLU A 119 -11.51 24.32 -32.18
N SER A 120 -11.73 23.19 -31.50
CA SER A 120 -12.52 22.08 -32.06
C SER A 120 -13.99 22.48 -32.28
N LYS A 121 -14.58 23.28 -31.38
CA LYS A 121 -15.93 23.84 -31.57
C LYS A 121 -16.00 24.80 -32.74
N GLU A 122 -15.00 25.67 -32.91
CA GLU A 122 -14.93 26.61 -34.01
C GLU A 122 -14.77 25.89 -35.36
N LYS A 123 -13.87 24.90 -35.43
CA LYS A 123 -13.70 24.05 -36.63
C LYS A 123 -14.96 23.27 -36.97
N LEU A 124 -15.67 22.75 -35.97
CA LEU A 124 -16.96 22.09 -36.17
C LEU A 124 -18.00 23.07 -36.71
N ALA A 125 -18.11 24.28 -36.14
CA ALA A 125 -19.02 25.30 -36.64
C ALA A 125 -18.69 25.69 -38.08
N ALA A 126 -17.41 25.91 -38.40
CA ALA A 126 -16.95 26.20 -39.76
C ALA A 126 -17.27 25.05 -40.73
N TYR A 127 -17.11 23.80 -40.29
CA TYR A 127 -17.47 22.62 -41.08
C TYR A 127 -18.99 22.52 -41.32
N LEU A 128 -19.81 22.82 -40.32
CA LEU A 128 -21.27 22.81 -40.46
C LEU A 128 -21.76 23.92 -41.40
N VAL A 129 -21.15 25.09 -41.36
CA VAL A 129 -21.44 26.19 -42.28
C VAL A 129 -20.98 25.84 -43.70
N SER A 130 -19.78 25.30 -43.88
CA SER A 130 -19.27 24.90 -45.20
C SER A 130 -19.98 23.67 -45.78
N SER A 131 -20.53 22.80 -44.92
CA SER A 131 -21.33 21.63 -45.31
C SER A 131 -22.83 21.93 -45.40
N THR A 132 -23.25 23.19 -45.21
CA THR A 132 -24.62 23.61 -45.52
C THR A 132 -24.77 23.68 -47.05
N PRO A 133 -25.53 22.77 -47.69
CA PRO A 133 -25.53 22.66 -49.14
C PRO A 133 -26.30 23.83 -49.75
N GLN A 134 -25.60 24.69 -50.48
CA GLN A 134 -26.20 25.46 -51.56
C GLN A 134 -26.50 24.46 -52.69
N GLN A 135 -27.72 23.90 -52.67
CA GLN A 135 -28.34 23.02 -53.69
C GLN A 135 -27.34 22.21 -54.54
N ALA A 136 -26.64 21.25 -53.91
CA ALA A 136 -25.93 20.22 -54.65
C ALA A 136 -26.88 19.04 -54.92
N SER A 137 -27.02 18.72 -56.19
CA SER A 137 -27.93 17.78 -56.85
C SER A 137 -28.17 16.46 -56.11
N ASN A 138 -29.43 15.98 -56.17
CA ASN A 138 -29.94 14.75 -55.55
C ASN A 138 -29.16 13.46 -55.91
N ASP A 139 -28.34 13.46 -56.96
CA ASP A 139 -27.63 12.27 -57.46
C ASP A 139 -26.54 11.78 -56.50
N ASN A 140 -25.84 12.68 -55.79
CA ASN A 140 -24.76 12.29 -54.87
C ASN A 140 -25.30 11.64 -53.57
N LYS A 141 -26.49 12.06 -53.12
CA LYS A 141 -27.14 11.41 -51.95
C LYS A 141 -27.56 9.99 -52.25
N GLN A 142 -28.03 9.74 -53.48
CA GLN A 142 -28.40 8.39 -53.91
C GLN A 142 -27.15 7.49 -54.00
N GLN A 143 -26.05 7.95 -54.58
CA GLN A 143 -24.80 7.16 -54.62
C GLN A 143 -24.23 6.84 -53.23
N VAL A 144 -24.26 7.77 -52.28
CA VAL A 144 -23.78 7.51 -50.91
C VAL A 144 -24.68 6.49 -50.18
N GLN A 145 -26.00 6.53 -50.39
CA GLN A 145 -26.91 5.49 -49.88
C GLN A 145 -26.63 4.11 -50.50
N THR A 146 -26.37 4.05 -51.80
CA THR A 146 -26.03 2.80 -52.50
C THR A 146 -24.69 2.23 -52.02
N LEU A 147 -23.69 3.08 -51.76
CA LEU A 147 -22.38 2.65 -51.25
C LEU A 147 -22.44 2.11 -49.82
N LEU A 148 -23.22 2.74 -48.93
CA LEU A 148 -23.41 2.25 -47.56
C LEU A 148 -24.18 0.92 -47.52
N GLN A 149 -25.21 0.76 -48.37
CA GLN A 149 -25.94 -0.51 -48.49
C GLN A 149 -25.04 -1.62 -49.05
N THR A 150 -24.19 -1.30 -50.03
CA THR A 150 -23.24 -2.26 -50.61
C THR A 150 -22.19 -2.71 -49.59
N ALA A 151 -21.65 -1.80 -48.78
CA ALA A 151 -20.72 -2.13 -47.72
C ALA A 151 -21.36 -3.03 -46.64
N THR A 152 -22.61 -2.75 -46.26
CA THR A 152 -23.33 -3.53 -45.24
C THR A 152 -23.62 -4.96 -45.72
N ASN A 153 -23.96 -5.15 -47.00
CA ASN A 153 -24.20 -6.47 -47.58
C ASN A 153 -22.90 -7.31 -47.72
N GLN A 154 -21.75 -6.66 -47.89
CA GLN A 154 -20.45 -7.36 -47.92
C GLN A 154 -20.00 -7.86 -46.54
N LEU A 155 -20.38 -7.17 -45.45
CA LEU A 155 -20.11 -7.66 -44.09
C LEU A 155 -21.04 -8.83 -43.68
N GLN A 156 -22.23 -8.98 -44.27
CA GLN A 156 -23.13 -10.10 -43.98
C GLN A 156 -22.81 -11.39 -44.73
N ASN A 157 -22.18 -11.31 -45.91
CA ASN A 157 -21.85 -12.48 -46.73
C ASN A 157 -20.57 -13.23 -46.34
N SER A 158 -19.88 -12.83 -45.27
CA SER A 158 -18.67 -13.51 -44.76
C SER A 158 -18.94 -14.49 -43.61
N SER A 159 -20.20 -14.77 -43.29
CA SER A 159 -20.60 -15.70 -42.23
C SER A 159 -21.35 -16.92 -42.78
N GLY A 160 -20.63 -17.92 -43.31
CA GLY A 160 -21.27 -19.18 -43.74
C GLY A 160 -20.36 -20.29 -44.26
N SER A 161 -19.82 -21.11 -43.33
CA SER A 161 -19.35 -22.51 -43.42
C SER A 161 -18.25 -22.93 -44.43
N ARG A 162 -17.04 -23.38 -43.98
CA ARG A 162 -16.61 -24.72 -43.47
C ARG A 162 -16.49 -25.78 -44.60
N VAL A 163 -15.43 -26.58 -44.86
CA VAL A 163 -14.29 -27.24 -44.13
C VAL A 163 -13.27 -27.68 -45.26
N VAL A 164 -11.92 -27.77 -45.17
CA VAL A 164 -11.03 -28.82 -44.58
C VAL A 164 -9.55 -28.50 -44.92
N GLY A 165 -8.65 -28.60 -43.91
CA GLY A 165 -7.19 -28.95 -43.91
C GLY A 165 -6.20 -28.13 -44.76
N SER A 166 -4.99 -27.73 -44.34
CA SER A 166 -4.02 -28.02 -43.26
C SER A 166 -2.98 -26.86 -43.31
N GLU A 167 -2.42 -26.23 -42.28
CA GLU A 167 -1.35 -26.66 -41.34
C GLU A 167 -1.04 -25.51 -40.32
N SER A 168 -0.62 -25.88 -39.10
CA SER A 168 0.22 -25.15 -38.11
C SER A 168 -0.25 -23.85 -37.42
N THR A 169 -0.46 -23.88 -36.09
CA THR A 169 0.50 -23.46 -35.04
C THR A 169 -0.21 -23.16 -33.70
N GLN A 170 0.46 -23.58 -32.64
CA GLN A 170 0.07 -23.69 -31.25
C GLN A 170 -0.05 -22.33 -30.53
N ASN A 171 -1.09 -22.20 -29.70
CA ASN A 171 -1.35 -21.10 -28.77
C ASN A 171 -0.74 -21.45 -27.40
N SER A 172 -0.02 -20.51 -26.77
CA SER A 172 0.52 -20.67 -25.40
C SER A 172 0.05 -19.54 -24.48
N GLN A 173 -0.61 -19.95 -23.41
CA GLN A 173 -1.18 -19.18 -22.31
C GLN A 173 -0.20 -19.16 -21.12
N PRO A 174 -0.16 -18.14 -20.26
CA PRO A 174 0.70 -18.15 -19.07
C PRO A 174 0.03 -18.95 -17.93
N THR A 175 0.59 -20.11 -17.61
CA THR A 175 0.27 -20.89 -16.41
C THR A 175 1.06 -20.44 -15.19
N THR A 176 0.34 -20.31 -14.09
CA THR A 176 0.79 -20.31 -12.70
C THR A 176 1.61 -21.56 -12.37
N HIS A 177 2.82 -21.37 -11.86
CA HIS A 177 3.64 -22.47 -11.32
C HIS A 177 3.22 -22.70 -9.86
N ASN A 178 2.46 -23.78 -9.63
CA ASN A 178 2.19 -24.36 -8.33
C ASN A 178 3.16 -25.54 -8.16
N SER A 179 4.05 -25.47 -7.18
CA SER A 179 5.01 -26.54 -6.88
C SER A 179 4.58 -27.20 -5.57
N GLN A 180 4.01 -28.40 -5.66
CA GLN A 180 3.80 -29.30 -4.52
C GLN A 180 4.99 -30.29 -4.43
N PRO A 181 5.33 -30.76 -3.22
CA PRO A 181 6.65 -31.25 -2.88
C PRO A 181 6.86 -32.73 -3.23
N ARG A 182 8.10 -33.05 -3.63
CA ARG A 182 8.63 -34.42 -3.63
C ARG A 182 8.88 -34.87 -2.20
N THR A 183 8.44 -36.09 -1.90
CA THR A 183 8.92 -36.93 -0.80
C THR A 183 10.32 -37.44 -1.15
N ASP A 184 11.32 -36.97 -0.41
CA ASP A 184 12.59 -37.67 -0.24
C ASP A 184 12.95 -37.67 1.25
N ASN A 185 13.05 -38.88 1.82
CA ASN A 185 13.63 -39.14 3.12
C ASN A 185 15.14 -38.78 3.09
N PRO A 186 15.70 -38.24 4.18
CA PRO A 186 17.10 -38.43 4.49
C PRO A 186 17.29 -39.37 5.68
N VAL A 187 18.18 -40.32 5.44
CA VAL A 187 18.85 -41.20 6.40
C VAL A 187 19.69 -40.38 7.39
N VAL A 188 19.74 -40.89 8.61
CA VAL A 188 20.53 -40.47 9.78
C VAL A 188 22.01 -40.23 9.44
N ALA A 189 22.57 -39.12 9.93
CA ALA A 189 23.96 -39.04 10.40
C ALA A 189 24.16 -37.85 11.36
N GLN A 190 24.58 -38.18 12.57
CA GLN A 190 25.07 -37.25 13.60
C GLN A 190 26.42 -36.64 13.19
N ALA A 191 26.58 -35.33 13.41
CA ALA A 191 27.85 -34.73 13.80
C ALA A 191 27.57 -33.49 14.65
N ALA A 192 28.03 -33.54 15.90
CA ALA A 192 27.97 -32.47 16.88
C ALA A 192 29.03 -31.40 16.57
N SER A 193 28.64 -30.12 16.67
CA SER A 193 29.59 -29.00 16.79
C SER A 193 29.00 -27.91 17.67
N THR A 194 29.57 -27.79 18.86
CA THR A 194 29.46 -26.69 19.82
C THR A 194 29.87 -25.37 19.17
N ILE A 195 29.04 -24.32 19.23
CA ILE A 195 29.49 -22.94 19.03
C ILE A 195 28.80 -22.01 20.04
N ASN A 196 29.64 -21.29 20.78
CA ASN A 196 29.34 -20.34 21.85
C ASN A 196 28.32 -19.26 21.46
N ALA A 197 27.46 -18.93 22.42
CA ALA A 197 26.51 -17.83 22.37
C ALA A 197 27.21 -16.48 22.53
N THR A 198 27.09 -15.62 21.52
CA THR A 198 27.23 -14.16 21.63
C THR A 198 25.82 -13.57 21.44
N PRO A 199 25.31 -12.69 22.32
CA PRO A 199 23.93 -12.23 22.21
C PRO A 199 23.73 -11.33 20.99
N LEU A 200 22.92 -11.81 20.03
CA LEU A 200 22.40 -11.00 18.93
C LEU A 200 21.44 -9.94 19.49
N SER A 201 21.74 -8.68 19.20
CA SER A 201 20.89 -7.53 19.48
C SER A 201 19.53 -7.69 18.79
N VAL A 202 18.46 -7.47 19.54
CA VAL A 202 17.07 -7.54 19.09
C VAL A 202 16.83 -6.48 18.00
N PRO A 203 16.25 -6.80 16.82
CA PRO A 203 15.81 -5.78 15.89
C PRO A 203 14.59 -5.07 16.49
N ALA A 204 14.72 -3.77 16.74
CA ALA A 204 13.60 -2.94 17.15
C ALA A 204 12.52 -2.93 16.06
N VAL A 205 11.31 -3.36 16.40
CA VAL A 205 10.13 -3.28 15.55
C VAL A 205 9.76 -1.80 15.41
N SER A 206 10.19 -1.18 14.32
CA SER A 206 9.82 0.20 13.98
C SER A 206 8.33 0.24 13.62
N SER A 207 7.60 1.09 14.34
CA SER A 207 6.24 1.51 14.02
C SER A 207 6.16 1.97 12.56
N SER A 208 5.24 1.37 11.78
CA SER A 208 5.00 1.74 10.38
C SER A 208 4.21 3.06 10.29
N GLN A 209 4.87 4.16 10.65
CA GLN A 209 4.45 5.48 10.18
C GLN A 209 4.74 5.57 8.67
N PRO A 210 3.88 6.23 7.88
CA PRO A 210 4.14 6.41 6.45
C PRO A 210 5.45 7.19 6.29
N LYS A 211 6.49 6.51 5.78
CA LYS A 211 7.81 7.10 5.55
C LYS A 211 7.68 8.17 4.47
N GLN A 212 7.85 9.44 4.85
CA GLN A 212 7.84 10.56 3.90
C GLN A 212 9.04 10.46 2.94
N PRO A 213 8.89 10.85 1.67
CA PRO A 213 10.01 10.91 0.75
C PRO A 213 10.99 12.02 1.17
N PHE A 214 12.28 11.73 1.08
CA PHE A 214 13.37 12.66 1.35
C PHE A 214 13.42 13.81 0.33
N PHE A 215 13.19 13.51 -0.95
CA PHE A 215 12.81 14.52 -1.95
C PHE A 215 11.97 13.89 -3.06
N ILE A 216 11.29 14.75 -3.82
CA ILE A 216 10.43 14.40 -4.96
C ILE A 216 10.93 15.20 -6.18
N GLY A 217 10.79 14.63 -7.37
CA GLY A 217 10.97 15.35 -8.61
C GLY A 217 9.90 15.00 -9.65
N LEU A 218 9.76 15.88 -10.63
CA LEU A 218 8.74 15.83 -11.68
C LEU A 218 9.41 16.06 -13.04
N VAL A 219 9.22 15.12 -13.96
CA VAL A 219 9.80 15.16 -15.29
C VAL A 219 8.69 15.38 -16.31
N LYS A 220 8.83 16.43 -17.12
CA LYS A 220 7.89 16.83 -18.16
C LYS A 220 8.61 17.05 -19.49
N ASN A 221 7.87 17.11 -20.59
CA ASN A 221 8.37 17.69 -21.82
C ASN A 221 8.20 19.21 -21.86
N ASN A 222 8.68 19.86 -22.93
CA ASN A 222 8.48 21.29 -23.19
C ASN A 222 6.99 21.71 -23.23
N LYS A 223 6.09 20.80 -23.62
CA LYS A 223 4.63 20.98 -23.59
C LYS A 223 4.01 20.74 -22.21
N LYS A 224 4.84 20.65 -21.16
CA LYS A 224 4.46 20.38 -19.76
C LYS A 224 3.75 19.04 -19.53
N ILE A 225 3.83 18.11 -20.48
CA ILE A 225 3.26 16.77 -20.39
C ILE A 225 4.19 15.91 -19.52
N PRO A 226 3.69 15.24 -18.48
CA PRO A 226 4.52 14.38 -17.63
C PRO A 226 5.06 13.16 -18.40
N LEU A 227 6.33 12.82 -18.17
CA LEU A 227 7.04 11.77 -18.91
C LEU A 227 7.27 10.52 -18.03
N PRO A 228 6.60 9.39 -18.30
CA PRO A 228 6.76 8.17 -17.53
C PRO A 228 7.93 7.31 -18.00
N GLY A 229 8.55 6.59 -17.07
CA GLY A 229 9.63 5.65 -17.35
C GLY A 229 11.00 6.26 -17.66
N ILE A 230 11.18 7.56 -17.41
CA ILE A 230 12.49 8.23 -17.50
C ILE A 230 13.36 7.79 -16.32
N LEU A 231 14.62 7.47 -16.59
CA LEU A 231 15.61 7.10 -15.59
C LEU A 231 16.36 8.35 -15.12
N ILE A 232 16.52 8.48 -13.80
CA ILE A 232 17.25 9.59 -13.18
C ILE A 232 18.44 9.02 -12.42
N TYR A 233 19.64 9.37 -12.83
CA TYR A 233 20.89 9.06 -12.15
C TYR A 233 21.27 10.23 -11.26
N VAL A 234 21.34 10.00 -9.95
CA VAL A 234 21.83 10.97 -8.98
C VAL A 234 23.28 10.61 -8.65
N LYS A 235 24.22 11.46 -9.06
CA LYS A 235 25.65 11.23 -8.91
C LYS A 235 26.28 12.17 -7.89
N GLY A 236 27.25 11.66 -7.14
CA GLY A 236 28.06 12.44 -6.19
C GLY A 236 29.20 13.21 -6.86
N GLY A 237 30.01 13.91 -6.07
CA GLY A 237 31.14 14.73 -6.54
C GLY A 237 32.23 13.96 -7.30
N SER A 238 32.33 12.64 -7.13
CA SER A 238 33.25 11.74 -7.85
C SER A 238 32.68 11.15 -9.15
N ASN A 239 31.52 11.62 -9.62
CA ASN A 239 30.75 11.03 -10.74
C ASN A 239 30.29 9.57 -10.49
N GLU A 240 30.36 9.11 -9.24
CA GLU A 240 29.78 7.86 -8.80
C GLU A 240 28.25 7.95 -8.77
N THR A 241 27.57 6.94 -9.29
CA THR A 241 26.10 6.87 -9.23
C THR A 241 25.67 6.41 -7.85
N LEU A 242 25.13 7.34 -7.07
CA LEU A 242 24.63 7.04 -5.72
C LEU A 242 23.22 6.45 -5.78
N ARG A 243 22.39 6.91 -6.72
CA ARG A 243 21.01 6.44 -6.89
C ARG A 243 20.58 6.39 -8.34
N LEU A 244 19.73 5.41 -8.64
CA LEU A 244 18.99 5.31 -9.88
C LEU A 244 17.49 5.28 -9.55
N LEU A 245 16.75 6.25 -10.09
CA LEU A 245 15.32 6.41 -9.89
C LEU A 245 14.60 6.31 -11.24
N LYS A 246 13.31 6.00 -11.21
CA LYS A 246 12.47 5.91 -12.41
C LYS A 246 11.17 6.68 -12.19
N THR A 247 10.73 7.43 -13.21
CA THR A 247 9.45 8.13 -13.14
C THR A 247 8.25 7.18 -13.26
N ASN A 248 7.20 7.47 -12.51
CA ASN A 248 5.91 6.78 -12.57
C ASN A 248 5.04 7.29 -13.75
N PRO A 249 3.81 6.78 -13.96
CA PRO A 249 2.89 7.24 -15.01
C PRO A 249 2.58 8.74 -15.03
N HIS A 250 2.79 9.44 -13.91
CA HIS A 250 2.59 10.88 -13.77
C HIS A 250 3.90 11.69 -13.88
N GLY A 251 4.99 11.08 -14.34
CA GLY A 251 6.29 11.74 -14.46
C GLY A 251 6.98 12.02 -13.12
N VAL A 252 6.45 11.49 -12.01
CA VAL A 252 6.97 11.74 -10.66
C VAL A 252 7.98 10.67 -10.27
N PHE A 253 9.04 11.07 -9.60
CA PHE A 253 9.99 10.18 -8.92
C PHE A 253 10.24 10.67 -7.48
N ALA A 254 10.60 9.76 -6.59
CA ALA A 254 10.88 10.10 -5.20
C ALA A 254 11.96 9.19 -4.63
N THR A 255 12.66 9.66 -3.61
CA THR A 255 13.62 8.88 -2.87
C THR A 255 13.35 8.99 -1.38
N TYR A 256 13.47 7.90 -0.61
CA TYR A 256 13.04 7.84 0.80
C TYR A 256 14.20 7.72 1.79
N ASN A 257 15.37 7.32 1.32
CA ASN A 257 16.55 7.27 2.17
C ASN A 257 17.21 8.65 2.15
N ASN A 258 17.79 9.10 3.25
CA ASN A 258 18.42 10.42 3.28
C ASN A 258 19.71 10.42 2.45
N LEU A 259 20.06 11.55 1.87
CA LEU A 259 21.37 11.82 1.29
C LEU A 259 22.05 12.90 2.14
N PRO A 260 23.38 12.87 2.29
CA PRO A 260 24.12 13.98 2.89
C PRO A 260 23.78 15.30 2.17
N GLU A 261 23.75 16.41 2.90
CA GLU A 261 23.62 17.72 2.26
C GLU A 261 24.81 17.95 1.32
N GLY A 262 24.52 18.39 0.10
CA GLY A 262 25.56 18.64 -0.90
C GLY A 262 25.02 18.89 -2.29
N GLU A 263 25.94 19.17 -3.21
CA GLU A 263 25.63 19.28 -4.64
C GLU A 263 25.70 17.92 -5.32
N TYR A 264 24.63 17.57 -6.03
CA TYR A 264 24.53 16.32 -6.77
C TYR A 264 24.28 16.61 -8.25
N LEU A 265 24.86 15.76 -9.09
CA LEU A 265 24.64 15.82 -10.54
C LEU A 265 23.47 14.90 -10.91
N PHE A 266 22.46 15.47 -11.55
CA PHE A 266 21.28 14.76 -12.04
C PHE A 266 21.41 14.57 -13.55
N GLU A 267 21.52 13.30 -13.98
CA GLU A 267 21.50 12.90 -15.40
C GLU A 267 20.20 12.13 -15.66
N LEU A 268 19.38 12.61 -16.61
CA LEU A 268 18.12 11.99 -16.97
C LEU A 268 18.23 11.31 -18.34
N LYS A 269 17.71 10.09 -18.45
CA LYS A 269 17.81 9.28 -19.66
C LYS A 269 16.47 8.61 -19.95
N ASP A 270 15.99 8.77 -21.18
CA ASP A 270 14.85 8.00 -21.68
C ASP A 270 15.34 6.66 -22.26
N PRO A 271 14.95 5.50 -21.70
CA PRO A 271 15.29 4.19 -22.27
C PRO A 271 14.78 4.00 -23.71
N LYS A 272 13.74 4.74 -24.12
CA LYS A 272 13.18 4.69 -25.47
C LYS A 272 13.84 5.66 -26.44
N GLY A 273 14.70 6.56 -25.95
CA GLY A 273 15.39 7.57 -26.76
C GLY A 273 14.50 8.65 -27.37
N GLY A 274 13.25 8.81 -26.92
CA GLY A 274 12.32 9.80 -27.45
C GLY A 274 12.50 11.21 -26.88
N TYR A 275 13.17 11.32 -25.72
CA TYR A 275 13.38 12.60 -25.03
C TYR A 275 14.83 12.77 -24.59
N PHE A 276 15.35 13.98 -24.82
CA PHE A 276 16.68 14.40 -24.37
C PHE A 276 16.56 15.35 -23.18
N PHE A 277 17.50 15.25 -22.23
CA PHE A 277 17.53 16.09 -21.03
C PHE A 277 18.94 16.62 -20.81
N ASP A 278 19.02 17.84 -20.28
CA ASP A 278 20.29 18.37 -19.79
C ASP A 278 20.68 17.70 -18.48
N THR A 279 21.99 17.51 -18.31
CA THR A 279 22.54 17.18 -17.00
C THR A 279 22.68 18.46 -16.19
N MET A 280 22.20 18.45 -14.95
CA MET A 280 22.23 19.64 -14.09
C MET A 280 22.72 19.32 -12.68
N LYS A 281 23.40 20.29 -12.06
CA LYS A 281 23.81 20.20 -10.65
C LYS A 281 22.75 20.85 -9.79
N LEU A 282 22.28 20.14 -8.79
CA LEU A 282 21.26 20.60 -7.86
C LEU A 282 21.75 20.39 -6.42
N LYS A 283 21.52 21.41 -5.59
CA LYS A 283 21.76 21.31 -4.15
C LYS A 283 20.64 20.50 -3.52
N VAL A 284 21.00 19.48 -2.74
CA VAL A 284 20.07 18.67 -1.95
C VAL A 284 20.31 19.00 -0.48
N GLU A 285 19.26 19.42 0.21
CA GLU A 285 19.29 19.83 1.61
C GLU A 285 18.69 18.75 2.52
N GLU A 286 18.75 18.93 3.85
CA GLU A 286 18.13 17.99 4.79
C GLU A 286 16.60 17.94 4.65
N ASN A 287 16.00 19.06 4.24
CA ASN A 287 14.58 19.19 3.95
C ASN A 287 14.37 19.81 2.56
N ASN A 288 13.72 19.09 1.66
CA ASN A 288 13.47 19.53 0.28
C ASN A 288 11.95 19.64 0.05
N PRO A 289 11.31 20.76 0.46
CA PRO A 289 9.85 20.89 0.38
C PRO A 289 9.34 21.05 -1.07
N ASN A 290 10.17 21.61 -1.96
CA ASN A 290 9.81 21.85 -3.36
C ASN A 290 10.26 20.68 -4.25
N PRO A 291 9.42 20.21 -5.18
CA PRO A 291 9.82 19.17 -6.10
C PRO A 291 10.82 19.70 -7.13
N PHE A 292 11.85 18.90 -7.43
CA PHE A 292 12.78 19.20 -8.52
C PHE A 292 12.08 19.00 -9.87
N GLU A 293 11.97 20.05 -10.68
CA GLU A 293 11.36 19.97 -12.00
C GLU A 293 12.40 19.83 -13.11
N PHE A 294 12.18 18.87 -14.01
CA PHE A 294 13.03 18.62 -15.17
C PHE A 294 12.19 18.67 -16.44
N TYR A 295 12.72 19.32 -17.46
CA TYR A 295 12.06 19.49 -18.75
C TYR A 295 12.91 18.85 -19.85
N SER A 296 12.28 18.05 -20.71
CA SER A 296 12.97 17.54 -21.90
C SER A 296 13.19 18.65 -22.91
N LYS A 297 14.32 18.60 -23.60
CA LYS A 297 14.54 19.33 -24.85
C LYS A 297 13.91 18.54 -25.99
N GLU A 298 13.18 19.22 -26.88
CA GLU A 298 12.74 18.57 -28.12
C GLU A 298 13.96 18.26 -28.98
N MET A 299 14.03 17.03 -29.49
CA MET A 299 14.90 16.74 -30.63
C MET A 299 14.17 17.28 -31.85
N LEU A 300 14.82 18.18 -32.59
CA LEU A 300 14.40 18.61 -33.93
C LEU A 300 14.35 17.40 -34.87
#